data_AF-A0A5J4W0T2-F1
#
_entry.id   AF-A0A5J4W0T2-F1
#
_cell.length_a   1.000
_cell.length_b   1.000
_cell.length_c   1.000
_cell.angle_alpha   90.00
_cell.angle_beta   90.00
_cell.angle_gamma   90.00
#
_symmetry.space_group_name_H-M   'P 1'
#
loop_
_entity.id
_entity.type
_entity.pdbx_description
1 polymer ?
#
loop_
_entity_poly.entity_id
_entity_poly.type
_entity_poly.pdbx_seq_one_letter_code
_entity_poly.pdbx_strand_id
1 'polypeptide(L)'
;MGLDEISQDSFKLHWLNQTEVLDKEGNQVFKLNDPIKGGIRNRYSLRSTTNGRAVSYLNIGKISGISKGFNDQMCSRLDSVTTTDFIKCITDQKTTELQLKIKNLKFGVCIDESTDAATLNQFVTFIRYLDENGLPQTSFLDVRPLSSKGATAQNLYEIFIQVSVDHGLNLDDLIGICVDGASAMIGCRNSLRQKLMDRYPLITIVHCCAHRFNLASLDAIKGIEMQPLRTCEAVTQQLWHYFAASPLHASILAAIHSENEEEQI
;
A
#
# COMPACT_ATOMS: atom_id res chain seq x y z
N MET A 1 -13.80 32.55 -4.37
CA MET A 1 -13.85 32.81 -2.92
C MET A 1 -13.03 31.74 -2.23
N GLY A 2 -12.13 32.15 -1.33
CA GLY A 2 -10.91 31.42 -0.95
C GLY A 2 -11.11 30.04 -0.34
N LEU A 3 -10.14 29.16 -0.63
CA LEU A 3 -10.00 27.79 -0.11
C LEU A 3 -9.30 27.74 1.27
N ASP A 4 -9.27 28.87 1.99
CA ASP A 4 -8.32 29.05 3.10
C ASP A 4 -8.79 28.53 4.47
N GLU A 5 -10.00 27.99 4.62
CA GLU A 5 -10.48 27.59 5.95
C GLU A 5 -11.34 26.32 5.94
N ILE A 6 -10.64 25.17 5.87
CA ILE A 6 -11.13 23.88 6.37
C ILE A 6 -10.72 23.80 7.85
N SER A 7 -11.69 23.75 8.76
CA SER A 7 -11.40 23.69 10.20
C SER A 7 -10.73 22.35 10.56
N GLN A 8 -9.74 22.38 11.46
CA GLN A 8 -9.05 21.16 11.95
C GLN A 8 -10.01 20.13 12.55
N ASP A 9 -11.14 20.56 13.09
CA ASP A 9 -12.14 19.67 13.68
C ASP A 9 -13.02 18.97 12.63
N SER A 10 -13.23 19.59 11.46
CA SER A 10 -13.89 18.97 10.31
C SER A 10 -13.05 17.83 9.71
N PHE A 11 -11.71 17.94 9.80
CA PHE A 11 -10.80 16.88 9.36
C PHE A 11 -10.64 15.74 10.38
N LYS A 12 -10.76 16.03 11.69
CA LYS A 12 -10.75 15.01 12.76
C LYS A 12 -11.92 14.03 12.65
N LEU A 13 -13.11 14.51 12.30
CA LEU A 13 -14.29 13.65 12.09
C LEU A 13 -14.19 12.83 10.79
N HIS A 14 -13.57 13.40 9.75
CA HIS A 14 -13.31 12.76 8.45
C HIS A 14 -12.44 11.49 8.55
N TRP A 15 -11.63 11.37 9.61
CA TRP A 15 -10.70 10.25 9.81
C TRP A 15 -11.31 9.06 10.56
N LEU A 16 -12.27 9.29 11.46
CA LEU A 16 -12.61 8.31 12.50
C LEU A 16 -13.91 7.53 12.30
N ASN A 17 -14.89 8.00 11.53
CA ASN A 17 -16.08 7.20 11.22
C ASN A 17 -16.75 7.66 9.93
N GLN A 18 -17.16 6.69 9.11
CA GLN A 18 -18.11 6.92 8.02
C GLN A 18 -19.39 7.55 8.59
N THR A 19 -19.81 8.70 8.06
CA THR A 19 -21.03 8.90 7.24
C THR A 19 -21.41 10.38 7.23
N GLU A 20 -21.58 10.94 6.02
CA GLU A 20 -22.06 12.29 5.69
C GLU A 20 -21.03 13.43 5.79
N VAL A 21 -20.74 14.01 4.62
CA VAL A 21 -20.05 15.30 4.49
C VAL A 21 -21.14 16.36 4.53
N LEU A 22 -21.09 17.28 5.48
CA LEU A 22 -21.93 18.46 5.52
C LEU A 22 -21.08 19.69 5.20
N ASP A 23 -21.62 20.62 4.42
CA ASP A 23 -21.01 21.94 4.27
C ASP A 23 -21.26 22.81 5.52
N LYS A 24 -20.77 24.06 5.49
CA LYS A 24 -20.90 25.01 6.61
C LYS A 24 -22.37 25.39 6.91
N GLU A 25 -23.30 25.04 6.03
CA GLU A 25 -24.73 25.33 6.09
C GLU A 25 -25.56 24.09 6.50
N GLY A 26 -24.90 22.94 6.70
CA GLY A 26 -25.53 21.69 7.10
C GLY A 26 -26.12 20.90 5.93
N ASN A 27 -25.79 21.23 4.68
CA ASN A 27 -26.29 20.50 3.52
C ASN A 27 -25.46 19.24 3.25
N GLN A 28 -26.15 18.13 2.92
CA GLN A 28 -25.54 16.84 2.65
C GLN A 28 -24.79 16.83 1.30
N VAL A 29 -23.47 16.70 1.34
CA VAL A 29 -22.58 16.69 0.17
C VAL A 29 -22.21 15.26 -0.27
N PHE A 30 -22.29 14.25 0.61
CA PHE A 30 -21.93 12.86 0.28
C PHE A 30 -22.76 11.76 0.95
N LYS A 31 -22.99 10.67 0.19
CA LYS A 31 -23.32 9.30 0.65
C LYS A 31 -22.27 8.34 0.07
N LEU A 32 -21.73 7.44 0.89
CA LEU A 32 -20.83 6.39 0.40
C LEU A 32 -21.52 5.01 0.48
N ASN A 33 -22.16 4.63 -0.63
CA ASN A 33 -22.46 3.26 -1.04
C ASN A 33 -22.38 3.14 -2.57
N ASP A 34 -21.75 4.12 -3.24
CA ASP A 34 -21.56 4.03 -4.67
C ASP A 34 -20.50 2.95 -4.94
N PRO A 35 -20.85 1.94 -5.75
CA PRO A 35 -19.93 0.87 -6.08
C PRO A 35 -18.68 1.45 -6.73
N ILE A 36 -17.53 0.85 -6.43
CA ILE A 36 -16.28 1.08 -7.15
C ILE A 36 -16.55 0.75 -8.64
N LYS A 37 -16.84 1.77 -9.44
CA LYS A 37 -16.93 1.63 -10.90
C LYS A 37 -15.51 1.68 -11.45
N GLY A 38 -14.89 0.51 -11.52
CA GLY A 38 -13.54 0.39 -12.07
C GLY A 38 -12.86 -0.89 -11.64
N GLY A 39 -13.42 -2.05 -12.00
CA GLY A 39 -12.66 -3.29 -11.92
C GLY A 39 -11.45 -3.20 -12.86
N ILE A 40 -10.25 -3.08 -12.32
CA ILE A 40 -9.02 -3.32 -13.08
C ILE A 40 -8.92 -4.84 -13.26
N ARG A 41 -9.51 -5.35 -14.35
CA ARG A 41 -9.18 -6.69 -14.87
C ARG A 41 -7.90 -6.58 -15.69
N ASN A 42 -6.75 -6.58 -15.03
CA ASN A 42 -5.49 -6.89 -15.72
C ASN A 42 -5.46 -8.41 -15.98
N ARG A 43 -5.91 -8.82 -17.17
CA ARG A 43 -5.78 -10.19 -17.64
C ARG A 43 -4.39 -10.35 -18.25
N TYR A 44 -3.42 -10.81 -17.46
CA TYR A 44 -2.13 -11.27 -17.98
C TYR A 44 -2.34 -12.69 -18.54
N SER A 45 -2.36 -12.86 -19.87
CA SER A 45 -2.29 -14.21 -20.46
C SER A 45 -0.85 -14.55 -20.79
N LEU A 46 -0.25 -15.42 -19.97
CA LEU A 46 0.97 -16.13 -20.34
C LEU A 46 0.56 -17.28 -21.28
N ARG A 47 1.00 -17.24 -22.54
CA ARG A 47 1.04 -18.45 -23.38
C ARG A 47 2.51 -18.85 -23.51
N SER A 48 2.84 -20.06 -23.08
CA SER A 48 4.13 -20.66 -23.40
C SER A 48 4.14 -21.03 -24.88
N THR A 49 5.25 -20.75 -25.57
CA THR A 49 5.57 -21.44 -26.81
C THR A 49 6.91 -22.14 -26.66
N THR A 50 6.98 -23.29 -27.31
CA THR A 50 8.06 -24.28 -27.31
C THR A 50 9.36 -23.67 -27.80
N ASN A 51 10.24 -23.26 -26.88
CA ASN A 51 11.72 -23.27 -26.97
C ASN A 51 12.43 -22.59 -25.77
N GLY A 52 11.83 -22.59 -24.58
CA GLY A 52 12.55 -22.26 -23.33
C GLY A 52 13.00 -20.79 -23.16
N ARG A 53 12.50 -19.85 -23.97
CA ARG A 53 12.65 -18.40 -23.74
C ARG A 53 11.28 -17.76 -23.59
N ALA A 54 10.97 -17.32 -22.36
CA ALA A 54 9.81 -16.47 -22.11
C ALA A 54 10.10 -15.07 -22.67
N VAL A 55 9.46 -14.72 -23.78
CA VAL A 55 9.40 -13.34 -24.27
C VAL A 55 8.01 -12.82 -23.94
N SER A 56 7.94 -11.91 -22.98
CA SER A 56 6.71 -11.19 -22.64
C SER A 56 6.43 -10.15 -23.72
N TYR A 57 5.45 -10.42 -24.57
CA TYR A 57 4.92 -9.42 -25.52
C TYR A 57 3.98 -8.47 -24.78
N LEU A 58 4.42 -7.22 -24.57
CA LEU A 58 3.52 -6.15 -24.16
C LEU A 58 2.89 -5.56 -25.43
N ASN A 59 1.67 -5.99 -25.75
CA ASN A 59 0.92 -5.42 -26.87
C ASN A 59 0.34 -4.08 -26.43
N ILE A 60 1.12 -3.00 -26.52
CA ILE A 60 0.66 -1.63 -26.23
C ILE A 60 -0.12 -1.10 -27.44
N GLY A 61 -1.23 -1.77 -27.75
CA GLY A 61 -2.20 -1.26 -28.70
C GLY A 61 -3.17 -0.32 -27.99
N LYS A 62 -3.05 0.98 -28.26
CA LYS A 62 -3.95 2.09 -27.87
C LYS A 62 -3.59 2.86 -26.60
N ILE A 63 -2.46 3.57 -26.62
CA ILE A 63 -2.42 4.93 -26.06
C ILE A 63 -2.62 5.87 -27.25
N SER A 64 -3.81 6.47 -27.34
CA SER A 64 -4.15 7.46 -28.36
C SER A 64 -3.24 8.69 -28.20
N GLY A 65 -2.16 8.75 -28.99
CA GLY A 65 -1.27 9.91 -29.04
C GLY A 65 0.19 9.62 -29.42
N ILE A 66 0.69 8.38 -29.29
CA ILE A 66 2.12 8.04 -29.49
C ILE A 66 2.37 7.22 -30.78
N SER A 67 1.34 6.99 -31.61
CA SER A 67 1.39 5.99 -32.69
C SER A 67 2.11 6.40 -33.98
N LYS A 68 3.02 7.39 -33.98
CA LYS A 68 3.72 7.81 -35.22
C LYS A 68 5.22 7.55 -35.27
N GLY A 69 5.81 6.81 -34.31
CA GLY A 69 7.26 6.56 -34.31
C GLY A 69 7.74 5.13 -34.02
N PHE A 70 6.87 4.20 -33.63
CA PHE A 70 7.31 2.86 -33.26
C PHE A 70 7.37 1.95 -34.50
N ASN A 71 8.54 1.92 -35.16
CA ASN A 71 8.86 0.89 -36.14
C ASN A 71 9.07 -0.46 -35.42
N ASP A 72 8.42 -1.51 -35.92
CA ASP A 72 8.40 -2.90 -35.41
C ASP A 72 9.78 -3.58 -35.29
N GLN A 73 10.87 -2.95 -35.74
CA GLN A 73 12.23 -3.50 -35.66
C GLN A 73 12.94 -3.30 -34.30
N MET A 74 12.41 -2.46 -33.41
CA MET A 74 13.03 -2.17 -32.10
C MET A 74 12.62 -3.13 -30.97
N CYS A 75 11.82 -4.17 -31.26
CA CYS A 75 11.28 -5.06 -30.22
C CYS A 75 12.22 -6.21 -29.81
N SER A 76 13.47 -6.25 -30.27
CA SER A 76 14.35 -7.41 -30.06
C SER A 76 15.41 -7.30 -28.96
N ARG A 77 15.73 -6.12 -28.41
CA ARG A 77 16.83 -5.99 -27.42
C ARG A 77 16.70 -4.77 -26.49
N LEU A 78 15.66 -4.70 -25.66
CA LEU A 78 15.75 -3.81 -24.48
C LEU A 78 16.64 -4.49 -23.46
N ASP A 79 17.84 -3.95 -23.24
CA ASP A 79 18.70 -4.39 -22.14
C ASP A 79 18.09 -3.94 -20.79
N SER A 80 18.59 -4.52 -19.70
CA SER A 80 18.12 -4.19 -18.34
C SER A 80 18.31 -2.71 -18.00
N VAL A 81 19.31 -2.06 -18.59
CA VAL A 81 19.63 -0.64 -18.38
C VAL A 81 18.56 0.25 -19.00
N THR A 82 18.23 0.05 -20.29
CA THR A 82 17.21 0.83 -21.00
C THR A 82 15.83 0.68 -20.37
N THR A 83 15.50 -0.53 -19.89
CA THR A 83 14.24 -0.78 -19.18
C THR A 83 14.18 -0.02 -17.86
N THR A 84 15.29 0.01 -17.11
CA THR A 84 15.40 0.75 -15.84
C THR A 84 15.28 2.26 -16.06
N ASP A 85 15.96 2.79 -17.07
CA ASP A 85 15.90 4.22 -17.42
C ASP A 85 14.49 4.63 -17.85
N PHE A 86 13.79 3.80 -18.60
CA PHE A 86 12.41 4.06 -19.00
C PHE A 86 11.45 4.10 -17.79
N ILE A 87 11.57 3.15 -16.87
CA ILE A 87 10.80 3.13 -15.62
C ILE A 87 11.10 4.38 -14.79
N LYS A 88 12.38 4.76 -14.69
CA LYS A 88 12.80 5.96 -13.97
C LYS A 88 12.17 7.21 -14.55
N CYS A 89 12.20 7.40 -15.86
CA CYS A 89 11.56 8.55 -16.52
C CYS A 89 10.05 8.63 -16.24
N ILE A 90 9.33 7.50 -16.31
CA ILE A 90 7.91 7.46 -15.97
C ILE A 90 7.69 7.81 -14.50
N THR A 91 8.53 7.29 -13.62
CA THR A 91 8.45 7.53 -12.18
C THR A 91 8.69 9.01 -11.88
N ASP A 92 9.73 9.63 -12.44
CA ASP A 92 10.05 11.05 -12.28
C ASP A 92 8.89 11.93 -12.77
N GLN A 93 8.28 11.58 -13.91
CA GLN A 93 7.09 12.28 -14.40
C GLN A 93 5.91 12.15 -13.43
N LYS A 94 5.61 10.94 -12.95
CA LYS A 94 4.48 10.69 -12.03
C LYS A 94 4.68 11.37 -10.68
N THR A 95 5.90 11.34 -10.16
CA THR A 95 6.28 12.03 -8.93
C THR A 95 6.10 13.55 -9.08
N THR A 96 6.56 14.13 -10.19
CA THR A 96 6.39 15.56 -10.46
C THR A 96 4.91 15.95 -10.56
N GLU A 97 4.11 15.16 -11.29
CA GLU A 97 2.65 15.35 -11.39
C GLU A 97 1.99 15.32 -10.01
N LEU A 98 2.38 14.38 -9.14
CA LEU A 98 1.85 14.26 -7.79
C LEU A 98 2.26 15.45 -6.91
N GLN A 99 3.54 15.84 -6.92
CA GLN A 99 4.07 16.97 -6.17
C GLN A 99 3.34 18.28 -6.52
N LEU A 100 3.05 18.50 -7.80
CA LEU A 100 2.27 19.65 -8.24
C LEU A 100 0.83 19.63 -7.72
N LYS A 101 0.18 18.46 -7.69
CA LYS A 101 -1.19 18.30 -7.20
C LYS A 101 -1.31 18.58 -5.71
N ILE A 102 -0.33 18.15 -4.92
CA ILE A 102 -0.37 18.26 -3.45
C ILE A 102 0.22 19.56 -2.93
N LYS A 103 0.83 20.37 -3.80
CA LYS A 103 1.48 21.62 -3.42
C LYS A 103 0.48 22.55 -2.73
N ASN A 104 0.84 23.02 -1.53
CA ASN A 104 0.02 23.90 -0.68
C ASN A 104 -1.34 23.31 -0.25
N LEU A 105 -1.53 21.98 -0.35
CA LEU A 105 -2.70 21.31 0.19
C LEU A 105 -2.39 20.75 1.57
N LYS A 106 -3.40 20.72 2.43
CA LYS A 106 -3.35 19.91 3.65
C LYS A 106 -3.42 18.43 3.26
N PHE A 107 -2.60 17.59 3.91
CA PHE A 107 -2.48 16.17 3.53
C PHE A 107 -2.31 15.25 4.74
N GLY A 108 -2.84 14.04 4.61
CA GLY A 108 -2.52 12.93 5.49
C GLY A 108 -1.52 11.99 4.84
N VAL A 109 -0.88 11.14 5.64
CA VAL A 109 -0.03 10.06 5.13
C VAL A 109 -0.43 8.73 5.72
N CYS A 110 -0.31 7.65 4.94
CA CYS A 110 -0.40 6.29 5.44
C CYS A 110 0.98 5.66 5.31
N ILE A 111 1.48 5.12 6.41
CA ILE A 111 2.83 4.57 6.51
C ILE A 111 2.70 3.11 6.89
N ASP A 112 3.35 2.25 6.11
CA ASP A 112 3.36 0.81 6.32
C ASP A 112 4.79 0.27 6.31
N GLU A 113 5.00 -0.85 7.01
CA GLU A 113 6.24 -1.62 6.98
C GLU A 113 5.99 -2.90 6.18
N SER A 114 6.79 -3.12 5.13
CA SER A 114 6.75 -4.35 4.33
C SER A 114 8.12 -5.00 4.32
N THR A 115 8.19 -6.33 4.31
CA THR A 115 9.46 -7.06 4.12
C THR A 115 9.59 -7.48 2.66
N ASP A 116 10.74 -7.19 2.04
CA ASP A 116 11.00 -7.59 0.67
C ASP A 116 11.47 -9.05 0.53
N ALA A 117 11.60 -9.51 -0.71
CA ALA A 117 12.02 -10.88 -1.01
C ALA A 117 13.45 -11.22 -0.51
N ALA A 118 14.26 -10.20 -0.21
CA ALA A 118 15.59 -10.34 0.38
C ALA A 118 15.58 -10.15 1.91
N THR A 119 14.40 -10.19 2.53
CA THR A 119 14.16 -10.03 3.97
C THR A 119 14.56 -8.65 4.53
N LEU A 120 14.67 -7.64 3.67
CA LEU A 120 14.91 -6.26 4.10
C LEU A 120 13.58 -5.57 4.33
N ASN A 121 13.44 -4.93 5.48
CA ASN A 121 12.24 -4.17 5.79
C ASN A 121 12.24 -2.86 4.99
N GLN A 122 11.06 -2.47 4.52
CA GLN A 122 10.82 -1.32 3.67
C GLN A 122 9.79 -0.42 4.33
N PHE A 123 10.05 0.87 4.27
CA PHE A 123 9.18 1.93 4.75
C PHE A 123 8.37 2.47 3.57
N VAL A 124 7.09 2.11 3.51
CA VAL A 124 6.20 2.46 2.41
C VAL A 124 5.34 3.65 2.82
N THR A 125 5.33 4.70 2.00
CA THR A 125 4.54 5.90 2.26
C THR A 125 3.52 6.13 1.15
N PHE A 126 2.26 6.29 1.55
CA PHE A 126 1.17 6.79 0.72
C PHE A 126 0.76 8.16 1.22
N ILE A 127 0.37 9.04 0.31
CA ILE A 127 -0.18 10.36 0.62
C ILE A 127 -1.67 10.39 0.32
N ARG A 128 -2.43 11.04 1.21
CA ARG A 128 -3.87 11.25 1.07
C ARG A 128 -4.19 12.74 1.09
N TYR A 129 -4.88 13.21 0.08
CA TYR A 129 -5.21 14.64 -0.10
C TYR A 129 -6.59 14.78 -0.75
N LEU A 130 -7.13 16.00 -0.79
CA LEU A 130 -8.36 16.29 -1.52
C LEU A 130 -8.01 16.80 -2.92
N ASP A 131 -8.66 16.28 -3.95
CA ASP A 131 -8.52 16.81 -5.30
C ASP A 131 -9.29 18.14 -5.49
N GLU A 132 -9.24 18.68 -6.70
CA GLU A 132 -9.92 19.92 -7.08
C GLU A 132 -11.46 19.88 -6.89
N ASN A 133 -12.06 18.69 -6.84
CA ASN A 133 -13.48 18.49 -6.60
C ASN A 133 -13.78 18.23 -5.11
N GLY A 134 -12.78 18.32 -4.24
CA GLY A 134 -12.90 17.99 -2.82
C GLY A 134 -13.01 16.49 -2.54
N LEU A 135 -12.67 15.62 -3.50
CA LEU A 135 -12.72 14.18 -3.32
C LEU A 135 -11.40 13.67 -2.72
N PRO A 136 -11.45 12.76 -1.73
CA PRO A 136 -10.25 12.18 -1.15
C PRO A 136 -9.56 11.25 -2.15
N GLN A 137 -8.29 11.53 -2.43
CA GLN A 137 -7.42 10.72 -3.25
C GLN A 137 -6.29 10.15 -2.40
N THR A 138 -5.93 8.89 -2.64
CA THR A 138 -4.75 8.24 -2.04
C THR A 138 -3.81 7.84 -3.16
N SER A 139 -2.55 8.27 -3.06
CA SER A 139 -1.51 7.98 -4.05
C SER A 139 -0.29 7.39 -3.36
N PHE A 140 0.38 6.46 -4.03
CA PHE A 140 1.72 6.01 -3.63
C PHE A 140 2.69 7.18 -3.74
N LEU A 141 3.51 7.39 -2.71
CA LEU A 141 4.50 8.47 -2.66
C LEU A 141 5.92 7.94 -2.80
N ASP A 142 6.32 7.02 -1.91
CA ASP A 142 7.70 6.54 -1.85
C ASP A 142 7.82 5.19 -1.14
N VAL A 143 8.90 4.47 -1.43
CA VAL A 143 9.34 3.29 -0.67
C VAL A 143 10.83 3.43 -0.39
N ARG A 144 11.21 3.35 0.89
CA ARG A 144 12.61 3.46 1.31
C ARG A 144 13.04 2.22 2.09
N PRO A 145 14.24 1.67 1.84
CA PRO A 145 14.74 0.58 2.65
C PRO A 145 14.95 1.07 4.08
N LEU A 146 14.52 0.28 5.06
CA LEU A 146 14.93 0.49 6.45
C LEU A 146 16.41 0.14 6.53
N SER A 147 17.24 1.12 6.88
CA SER A 147 18.68 0.94 7.06
C SER A 147 19.01 -0.21 8.03
N SER A 148 20.29 -0.58 8.19
CA SER A 148 20.73 -1.58 9.18
C SER A 148 20.30 -1.28 10.63
N LYS A 149 19.78 -0.08 10.90
CA LYS A 149 19.17 0.34 12.16
C LYS A 149 17.77 -0.25 12.41
N GLY A 150 17.17 -0.94 11.44
CA GLY A 150 15.87 -1.62 11.54
C GLY A 150 14.67 -0.70 11.77
N ALA A 151 13.53 -1.26 12.16
CA ALA A 151 12.27 -0.55 12.42
C ALA A 151 12.24 0.17 13.79
N THR A 152 13.32 0.84 14.17
CA THR A 152 13.34 1.68 15.38
C THR A 152 12.60 2.98 15.12
N ALA A 153 11.87 3.49 16.12
CA ALA A 153 11.11 4.73 15.98
C ALA A 153 11.93 5.93 15.52
N GLN A 154 13.21 6.00 15.91
CA GLN A 154 14.10 7.07 15.46
C GLN A 154 14.41 6.94 13.97
N ASN A 155 14.73 5.75 13.49
CA ASN A 155 14.99 5.49 12.08
C ASN A 155 13.74 5.75 11.22
N LEU A 156 12.56 5.31 11.69
CA LEU A 156 11.27 5.55 11.04
C LEU A 156 10.98 7.06 10.91
N TYR A 157 11.22 7.81 11.98
CA TYR A 157 11.05 9.27 11.97
C TYR A 157 12.04 9.94 11.00
N GLU A 158 13.33 9.59 11.06
CA GLU A 158 14.35 10.14 10.16
C GLU A 158 14.02 9.89 8.68
N ILE A 159 13.60 8.66 8.34
CA ILE A 159 13.20 8.30 6.98
C ILE A 159 11.97 9.10 6.56
N PHE A 160 10.96 9.23 7.42
CA PHE A 160 9.77 10.02 7.10
C PHE A 160 10.10 11.51 6.84
N ILE A 161 10.99 12.10 7.65
CA ILE A 161 11.46 13.47 7.42
C ILE A 161 12.20 13.57 6.08
N GLN A 162 13.06 12.60 5.75
CA GLN A 162 13.76 12.58 4.46
C GLN A 162 12.79 12.47 3.28
N VAL A 163 11.81 11.56 3.34
CA VAL A 163 10.73 11.45 2.33
C VAL A 163 10.02 12.80 2.18
N SER A 164 9.71 13.47 3.29
CA SER A 164 9.05 14.76 3.26
C SER A 164 9.89 15.83 2.57
N VAL A 165 11.20 15.88 2.85
CA VAL A 165 12.14 16.83 2.22
C VAL A 165 12.31 16.53 0.73
N ASP A 166 12.55 15.27 0.37
CA ASP A 166 12.79 14.84 -1.02
C ASP A 166 11.57 15.11 -1.91
N HIS A 167 10.36 15.04 -1.35
CA HIS A 167 9.10 15.32 -2.05
C HIS A 167 8.58 16.76 -1.87
N GLY A 168 9.34 17.62 -1.20
CA GLY A 168 8.97 19.03 -1.00
C GLY A 168 7.69 19.22 -0.18
N LEU A 169 7.39 18.28 0.71
CA LEU A 169 6.22 18.33 1.59
C LEU A 169 6.47 19.30 2.74
N ASN A 170 5.54 20.23 2.93
CA ASN A 170 5.51 21.07 4.12
C ASN A 170 4.81 20.32 5.26
N LEU A 171 5.56 19.93 6.29
CA LEU A 171 5.00 19.18 7.42
C LEU A 171 4.05 20.00 8.31
N ASP A 172 4.02 21.34 8.18
CA ASP A 172 3.00 22.17 8.83
C ASP A 172 1.61 22.01 8.18
N ASP A 173 1.56 21.42 6.98
CA ASP A 173 0.34 21.05 6.26
C ASP A 173 -0.10 19.60 6.54
N LEU A 174 0.68 18.86 7.33
CA LEU A 174 0.34 17.51 7.77
C LEU A 174 -0.82 17.57 8.76
N ILE A 175 -1.91 16.86 8.45
CA ILE A 175 -3.14 16.82 9.26
C ILE A 175 -3.35 15.49 9.97
N GLY A 176 -2.68 14.42 9.52
CA GLY A 176 -2.69 13.16 10.24
C GLY A 176 -1.89 12.04 9.59
N ILE A 177 -1.66 10.98 10.37
CA ILE A 177 -0.94 9.78 9.93
C ILE A 177 -1.76 8.51 10.21
N CYS A 178 -1.73 7.57 9.26
CA CYS A 178 -2.13 6.17 9.42
C CYS A 178 -0.89 5.33 9.62
N VAL A 179 -0.84 4.54 10.68
CA VAL A 179 0.25 3.59 10.90
C VAL A 179 -0.28 2.24 11.33
N ASP A 180 0.51 1.20 11.10
CA ASP A 180 0.23 -0.14 11.57
C ASP A 180 0.30 -0.26 13.12
N GLY A 181 0.04 -1.45 13.64
CA GLY A 181 0.03 -1.69 15.09
C GLY A 181 1.38 -1.88 15.74
N ALA A 182 2.48 -1.81 15.01
CA ALA A 182 3.80 -2.02 15.58
C ALA A 182 4.10 -0.98 16.68
N SER A 183 4.73 -1.42 17.77
CA SER A 183 5.04 -0.57 18.92
C SER A 183 5.93 0.62 18.54
N ALA A 184 6.87 0.43 17.61
CA ALA A 184 7.73 1.48 17.09
C ALA A 184 6.98 2.52 16.23
N MET A 185 5.79 2.20 15.76
CA MET A 185 4.97 3.06 14.90
C MET A 185 3.90 3.81 15.70
N ILE A 186 3.04 3.10 16.42
CA ILE A 186 1.87 3.66 17.12
C ILE A 186 2.04 3.77 18.65
N GLY A 187 3.09 3.17 19.22
CA GLY A 187 3.29 3.08 20.67
C GLY A 187 3.23 4.42 21.40
N CYS A 188 2.97 4.41 22.71
CA CYS A 188 2.89 5.64 23.51
C CYS A 188 4.26 6.24 23.89
N ARG A 189 5.34 5.46 23.73
CA ARG A 189 6.71 5.86 24.07
C ARG A 189 7.63 5.38 22.96
N ASN A 190 8.63 6.19 22.62
CA ASN A 190 9.64 5.84 21.63
C ASN A 190 9.02 5.26 20.35
N SER A 191 8.06 5.97 19.77
CA SER A 191 7.36 5.60 18.54
C SER A 191 7.42 6.73 17.52
N LEU A 192 7.19 6.41 16.25
CA LEU A 192 7.01 7.39 15.18
C LEU A 192 5.90 8.38 15.55
N ARG A 193 4.77 7.86 16.05
CA ARG A 193 3.67 8.65 16.59
C ARG A 193 4.15 9.69 17.60
N GLN A 194 4.85 9.26 18.65
CA GLN A 194 5.25 10.17 19.73
C GLN A 194 6.15 11.27 19.18
N LYS A 195 7.16 10.90 18.37
CA LYS A 195 8.11 11.85 17.78
C LYS A 195 7.44 12.89 16.89
N LEU A 196 6.45 12.48 16.11
CA LEU A 196 5.68 13.40 15.28
C LEU A 196 4.78 14.30 16.12
N MET A 197 4.11 13.77 17.16
CA MET A 197 3.26 14.59 18.04
C MET A 197 4.07 15.58 18.89
N ASP A 198 5.31 15.26 19.25
CA ASP A 198 6.21 16.18 19.97
C ASP A 198 6.49 17.46 19.16
N ARG A 199 6.51 17.35 17.83
CA ARG A 199 6.79 18.47 16.92
C ARG A 199 5.53 19.07 16.29
N TYR A 200 4.54 18.24 16.00
CA TYR A 200 3.29 18.61 15.35
C TYR A 200 2.11 18.15 16.22
N PRO A 201 1.80 18.84 17.32
CA PRO A 201 0.84 18.35 18.34
C PRO A 201 -0.60 18.26 17.84
N LEU A 202 -0.92 18.88 16.70
CA LEU A 202 -2.28 18.94 16.13
C LEU A 202 -2.57 17.81 15.13
N ILE A 203 -1.60 16.96 14.82
CA ILE A 203 -1.81 15.85 13.88
C ILE A 203 -2.73 14.79 14.47
N THR A 204 -3.62 14.26 13.64
CA THR A 204 -4.46 13.13 14.02
C THR A 204 -3.71 11.82 13.75
N ILE A 205 -3.67 10.94 14.74
CA ILE A 205 -3.04 9.63 14.60
C ILE A 205 -4.13 8.59 14.55
N VAL A 206 -4.07 7.72 13.55
CA VAL A 206 -5.02 6.63 13.43
C VAL A 206 -4.29 5.33 13.22
N HIS A 207 -4.77 4.34 13.96
CA HIS A 207 -4.30 2.99 13.89
C HIS A 207 -5.01 2.27 12.74
N CYS A 208 -4.24 1.64 11.85
CA CYS A 208 -4.72 0.97 10.66
C CYS A 208 -5.95 0.09 10.93
N CYS A 209 -7.07 0.38 10.26
CA CYS A 209 -8.32 -0.34 10.43
C CYS A 209 -8.20 -1.83 10.11
N ALA A 210 -7.41 -2.20 9.09
CA ALA A 210 -7.18 -3.59 8.72
C ALA A 210 -6.45 -4.34 9.86
N HIS A 211 -5.42 -3.73 10.44
CA HIS A 211 -4.72 -4.30 11.58
C HIS A 211 -5.63 -4.40 12.81
N ARG A 212 -6.41 -3.36 13.11
CA ARG A 212 -7.39 -3.39 14.22
C ARG A 212 -8.45 -4.48 14.03
N PHE A 213 -8.95 -4.64 12.81
CA PHE A 213 -9.93 -5.67 12.48
C PHE A 213 -9.33 -7.08 12.65
N ASN A 214 -8.09 -7.28 12.19
CA ASN A 214 -7.37 -8.52 12.42
C ASN A 214 -7.21 -8.82 13.93
N LEU A 215 -6.77 -7.83 14.72
CA LEU A 215 -6.67 -7.99 16.17
C LEU A 215 -8.01 -8.30 16.84
N ALA A 216 -9.08 -7.61 16.44
CA ALA A 216 -10.43 -7.87 16.95
C ALA A 216 -10.90 -9.30 16.61
N SER A 217 -10.59 -9.78 15.40
CA SER A 217 -10.92 -11.14 14.96
C SER A 217 -10.13 -12.19 15.76
N LEU A 218 -8.82 -11.97 15.96
CA LEU A 218 -7.95 -12.83 16.75
C LEU A 218 -8.33 -12.85 18.24
N ASP A 219 -8.92 -11.77 18.74
CA ASP A 219 -9.43 -11.72 20.11
C ASP A 219 -10.79 -12.42 20.23
N ALA A 220 -11.71 -12.17 19.29
CA ALA A 220 -13.03 -12.79 19.27
C ALA A 220 -12.95 -14.33 19.23
N ILE A 221 -12.02 -14.89 18.45
CA ILE A 221 -11.84 -16.35 18.35
C ILE A 221 -11.35 -16.97 19.67
N LYS A 222 -10.91 -16.19 20.69
CA LYS A 222 -10.52 -16.72 22.02
C LYS A 222 -11.70 -17.18 22.86
N GLY A 223 -12.92 -16.78 22.51
CA GLY A 223 -14.12 -17.21 23.21
C GLY A 223 -14.29 -18.73 23.20
N ILE A 224 -14.78 -19.29 24.30
CA ILE A 224 -15.01 -20.75 24.45
C ILE A 224 -15.92 -21.29 23.34
N GLU A 225 -16.89 -20.49 22.90
CA GLU A 225 -17.81 -20.83 21.80
C GLU A 225 -17.10 -21.02 20.45
N MET A 226 -15.96 -20.36 20.25
CA MET A 226 -15.16 -20.40 19.03
C MET A 226 -14.05 -21.46 19.07
N GLN A 227 -14.00 -22.29 20.12
CA GLN A 227 -12.98 -23.33 20.28
C GLN A 227 -12.91 -24.32 19.09
N PRO A 228 -14.02 -24.74 18.45
CA PRO A 228 -13.94 -25.60 17.26
C PRO A 228 -13.15 -24.96 16.11
N LEU A 229 -13.28 -23.63 15.91
CA LEU A 229 -12.54 -22.91 14.88
C LEU A 229 -11.05 -22.85 15.21
N ARG A 230 -10.67 -22.65 16.48
CA ARG A 230 -9.26 -22.73 16.91
C ARG A 230 -8.66 -24.11 16.71
N THR A 231 -9.41 -25.16 17.00
CA THR A 231 -8.94 -26.52 16.77
C THR A 231 -8.71 -26.77 15.28
N CYS A 232 -9.64 -26.32 14.43
CA CYS A 232 -9.48 -26.39 12.98
C CYS A 232 -8.21 -25.64 12.52
N GLU A 233 -8.07 -24.38 12.93
CA GLU A 233 -6.88 -23.56 12.63
C GLU A 233 -5.59 -24.25 13.06
N ALA A 234 -5.53 -24.76 14.30
CA ALA A 234 -4.35 -25.43 14.83
C ALA A 234 -4.00 -26.71 14.06
N VAL A 235 -5.01 -27.52 13.70
CA VAL A 235 -4.79 -28.73 12.88
C VAL A 235 -4.30 -28.38 11.48
N THR A 236 -4.89 -27.37 10.85
CA THR A 236 -4.44 -26.89 9.52
C THR A 236 -3.01 -26.37 9.57
N GLN A 237 -2.65 -25.60 10.61
CA GLN A 237 -1.28 -25.10 10.80
C GLN A 237 -0.30 -26.25 11.03
N GLN A 238 -0.65 -27.25 11.84
CA GLN A 238 0.19 -28.43 12.06
C GLN A 238 0.41 -29.23 10.78
N LEU A 239 -0.64 -29.42 9.98
CA LEU A 239 -0.53 -30.09 8.68
C LEU A 239 0.39 -29.33 7.73
N TRP A 240 0.22 -28.01 7.65
CA TRP A 240 1.11 -27.15 6.86
C TRP A 240 2.57 -27.27 7.34
N HIS A 241 2.82 -27.16 8.65
CA HIS A 241 4.15 -27.31 9.22
C HIS A 241 4.78 -28.67 8.92
N TYR A 242 4.01 -29.76 8.99
CA TYR A 242 4.48 -31.11 8.68
C TYR A 242 5.08 -31.20 7.27
N PHE A 243 4.42 -30.60 6.27
CA PHE A 243 4.88 -30.58 4.89
C PHE A 243 5.94 -29.51 4.61
N ALA A 244 5.75 -28.30 5.10
CA ALA A 244 6.61 -27.15 4.79
C ALA A 244 7.98 -27.22 5.48
N ALA A 245 8.07 -27.82 6.67
CA ALA A 245 9.33 -27.86 7.44
C ALA A 245 10.28 -28.99 7.02
N SER A 246 9.82 -29.95 6.19
CA SER A 246 10.58 -31.13 5.82
C SER A 246 10.67 -31.27 4.30
N PRO A 247 11.87 -31.20 3.69
CA PRO A 247 12.04 -31.43 2.25
C PRO A 247 11.51 -32.79 1.79
N LEU A 248 11.59 -33.81 2.66
CA LEU A 248 11.05 -35.14 2.38
C LEU A 248 9.52 -35.13 2.33
N HIS A 249 8.85 -34.46 3.27
CA HIS A 249 7.39 -34.39 3.24
C HIS A 249 6.91 -33.51 2.10
N ALA A 250 7.61 -32.41 1.81
CA ALA A 250 7.34 -31.57 0.65
C ALA A 250 7.43 -32.36 -0.67
N SER A 251 8.42 -33.26 -0.81
CA SER A 251 8.53 -34.11 -2.01
C SER A 251 7.42 -35.16 -2.08
N ILE A 252 6.99 -35.73 -0.95
CA ILE A 252 5.83 -36.62 -0.88
C ILE A 252 4.56 -35.89 -1.31
N LEU A 253 4.32 -34.67 -0.81
CA LEU A 253 3.16 -33.87 -1.19
C LEU A 253 3.16 -33.54 -2.69
N ALA A 254 4.32 -33.21 -3.27
CA ALA A 254 4.46 -32.97 -4.69
C ALA A 254 4.15 -34.22 -5.53
N ALA A 255 4.57 -35.41 -5.08
CA ALA A 255 4.22 -36.67 -5.73
C ALA A 255 2.71 -36.93 -5.70
N ILE A 256 2.06 -36.75 -4.55
CA ILE A 256 0.60 -36.90 -4.40
C ILE A 256 -0.17 -35.92 -5.31
N HIS A 257 0.31 -34.69 -5.46
CA HIS A 257 -0.30 -33.72 -6.37
C HIS A 257 -0.12 -34.11 -7.84
N SER A 258 1.01 -34.73 -8.19
CA SER A 258 1.30 -35.19 -9.55
C SER A 258 0.46 -36.41 -9.94
N GLU A 259 0.17 -37.31 -8.99
CA GLU A 259 -0.69 -38.48 -9.20
C GLU A 259 -2.17 -38.08 -9.39
N ASN A 260 -2.64 -37.04 -8.69
CA ASN A 260 -4.04 -36.59 -8.77
C ASN A 260 -4.35 -35.71 -10.01
N GLU A 261 -3.35 -35.19 -10.71
CA GLU A 261 -3.55 -34.47 -11.98
C GLU A 261 -3.99 -35.41 -13.12
N GLU A 262 -3.75 -36.73 -13.01
CA GLU A 262 -4.22 -37.73 -13.98
C GLU A 262 -5.69 -38.14 -13.78
N GLU A 263 -6.29 -37.87 -12.62
CA GLU A 263 -7.70 -38.19 -12.31
C GLU A 263 -8.67 -37.00 -12.48
N GLN A 264 -8.17 -35.79 -12.75
CA GLN A 264 -8.99 -34.58 -12.99
C GLN A 264 -9.24 -34.29 -14.49
N ILE A 265 -9.69 -35.30 -15.25
CA ILE A 265 -10.25 -35.13 -16.61
C ILE A 265 -11.77 -35.30 -16.58
#